data_AF-A0A5C5VJT6-F1
#
_entry.id   AF-A0A5C5VJT6-F1
#
_cell.length_a   1.000
_cell.length_b   1.000
_cell.length_c   1.000
_cell.angle_alpha   90.00
_cell.angle_beta   90.00
_cell.angle_gamma   90.00
#
_symmetry.space_group_name_H-M   'P 1'
#
loop_
_entity.id
_entity.type
_entity.pdbx_description
1 polymer ?
#
loop_
_entity_poly.entity_id
_entity_poly.type
_entity_poly.pdbx_seq_one_letter_code
_entity_poly.pdbx_strand_id
1 'polypeptide(L)'
;MSFVHHYCYTIAAKPILLNCTEVDRGFAELLVSDPYVYRNREFIGKSLITDGDHEQFIKLLFLADMRTEYESHFFGGTAPIAVEFFDKWWTLTKSDEPQDVKSVVMRLRTVDFEEVVGSFSDAMSEHLHRLRSDDARPS
;
A
#
# COMPACT_ATOMS: atom_id res chain seq x y z
N MET A 1 2.06 -4.33 30.00
CA MET A 1 2.81 -5.19 29.05
C MET A 1 2.33 -4.84 27.65
N SER A 2 3.23 -4.43 26.76
CA SER A 2 2.89 -4.11 25.36
C SER A 2 3.07 -5.41 24.55
N PHE A 3 1.98 -5.94 23.99
CA PHE A 3 2.05 -7.05 23.05
C PHE A 3 2.39 -6.49 21.66
N VAL A 4 3.28 -7.17 20.94
CA VAL A 4 3.63 -6.85 19.56
C VAL A 4 2.41 -7.12 18.69
N HIS A 5 1.69 -6.07 18.29
CA HIS A 5 0.54 -6.21 17.39
C HIS A 5 1.09 -6.31 15.97
N HIS A 6 0.91 -7.50 15.37
CA HIS A 6 1.18 -7.72 13.96
C HIS A 6 -0.11 -7.39 13.22
N TYR A 7 -0.06 -6.41 12.33
CA TYR A 7 -1.22 -6.05 11.52
C TYR A 7 -1.14 -6.70 10.14
N CYS A 8 -2.21 -7.40 9.79
CA CYS A 8 -2.58 -7.77 8.43
C CYS A 8 -3.51 -6.71 7.86
N TYR A 9 -3.40 -6.48 6.58
CA TYR A 9 -4.31 -5.67 5.80
C TYR A 9 -4.75 -6.45 4.58
N THR A 10 -6.04 -6.74 4.50
CA THR A 10 -6.67 -7.31 3.31
C THR A 10 -7.32 -6.20 2.52
N ILE A 11 -6.96 -6.10 1.25
CA ILE A 11 -7.47 -5.13 0.29
C ILE A 11 -8.31 -5.87 -0.75
N ALA A 12 -9.61 -5.60 -0.77
CA ALA A 12 -10.51 -6.21 -1.73
C ALA A 12 -11.04 -5.14 -2.70
N ALA A 13 -11.07 -5.44 -4.00
CA ALA A 13 -11.70 -4.54 -4.97
C ALA A 13 -13.22 -4.56 -4.79
N LYS A 14 -13.83 -3.39 -4.91
CA LYS A 14 -15.29 -3.23 -4.85
C LYS A 14 -15.92 -3.73 -6.16
N PRO A 15 -17.11 -4.32 -6.13
CA PRO A 15 -17.81 -4.79 -7.34
C PRO A 15 -18.03 -3.70 -8.39
N ILE A 16 -18.08 -2.43 -7.99
CA ILE A 16 -18.22 -1.30 -8.92
C ILE A 16 -17.03 -1.16 -9.89
N LEU A 17 -15.88 -1.75 -9.60
CA LEU A 17 -14.72 -1.81 -10.50
C LEU A 17 -15.06 -2.53 -11.81
N LEU A 18 -15.96 -3.51 -11.79
CA LEU A 18 -16.41 -4.25 -12.99
C LEU A 18 -17.14 -3.36 -14.01
N ASN A 19 -17.61 -2.19 -13.58
CA ASN A 19 -18.27 -1.21 -14.44
C ASN A 19 -17.32 -0.08 -14.88
N CYS A 20 -16.04 -0.14 -14.51
CA CYS A 20 -15.05 0.85 -14.91
C CYS A 20 -14.61 0.62 -16.35
N THR A 21 -14.71 1.65 -17.20
CA THR A 21 -14.28 1.58 -18.61
C THR A 21 -12.78 1.83 -18.81
N GLU A 22 -12.08 2.28 -17.77
CA GLU A 22 -10.64 2.59 -17.80
C GLU A 22 -9.76 1.39 -17.45
N VAL A 23 -10.38 0.27 -17.04
CA VAL A 23 -9.72 -0.97 -16.67
C VAL A 23 -10.27 -2.06 -17.59
N ASP A 24 -9.38 -2.89 -18.15
CA ASP A 24 -9.83 -4.05 -18.92
C ASP A 24 -10.73 -4.95 -18.09
N ARG A 25 -11.80 -5.48 -18.70
CA ARG A 25 -12.80 -6.26 -17.99
C ARG A 25 -12.21 -7.53 -17.36
N GLY A 26 -11.36 -8.25 -18.10
CA GLY A 26 -10.73 -9.47 -17.57
C GLY A 26 -9.81 -9.15 -16.39
N PHE A 27 -9.11 -8.02 -16.46
CA PHE A 27 -8.30 -7.55 -15.34
C PHE A 27 -9.16 -7.11 -14.14
N ALA A 28 -10.26 -6.39 -14.35
CA ALA A 28 -11.19 -6.04 -13.28
C ALA A 28 -11.80 -7.26 -12.59
N GLU A 29 -12.13 -8.31 -13.37
CA GLU A 29 -12.61 -9.59 -12.84
C GLU A 29 -11.54 -10.27 -11.96
N LEU A 30 -10.27 -10.26 -12.39
CA LEU A 30 -9.15 -10.76 -11.58
C LEU A 30 -9.04 -10.01 -10.24
N LEU A 31 -9.00 -8.68 -10.28
CA LEU A 31 -8.86 -7.82 -9.09
C LEU A 31 -10.01 -7.97 -8.09
N VAL A 32 -11.22 -8.25 -8.57
CA VAL A 32 -12.38 -8.51 -7.71
C VAL A 32 -12.35 -9.91 -7.12
N SER A 33 -11.78 -10.88 -7.83
CA SER A 33 -11.72 -12.28 -7.38
C SER A 33 -10.61 -12.55 -6.36
N ASP A 34 -9.50 -11.82 -6.42
CA ASP A 34 -8.33 -12.08 -5.59
C ASP A 34 -7.96 -10.86 -4.71
N PRO A 35 -8.19 -10.91 -3.38
CA PRO A 35 -7.86 -9.81 -2.50
C PRO A 35 -6.35 -9.71 -2.28
N TYR A 36 -5.82 -8.49 -2.31
CA TYR A 36 -4.43 -8.22 -2.04
C TYR A 36 -4.16 -8.22 -0.53
N VAL A 37 -3.10 -8.89 -0.08
CA VAL A 37 -2.81 -9.05 1.35
C VAL A 37 -1.45 -8.41 1.68
N TYR A 38 -1.49 -7.22 2.29
CA TYR A 38 -0.33 -6.60 2.93
C TYR A 38 -0.24 -7.00 4.37
N ARG A 39 0.96 -7.03 4.89
CA ARG A 39 1.21 -7.61 6.19
C ARG A 39 2.45 -6.91 6.75
N ASN A 40 2.62 -6.61 8.03
CA ASN A 40 3.83 -5.89 8.47
C ASN A 40 4.66 -6.75 9.45
N ARG A 41 5.96 -6.96 9.15
CA ARG A 41 6.89 -7.71 10.01
C ARG A 41 7.75 -6.81 10.90
N GLU A 42 7.91 -5.54 10.55
CA GLU A 42 8.80 -4.65 11.29
C GLU A 42 8.02 -3.63 12.11
N PHE A 43 8.45 -3.55 13.37
CA PHE A 43 8.20 -2.44 14.28
C PHE A 43 8.27 -1.14 13.49
N ILE A 44 7.14 -0.46 13.34
CA ILE A 44 7.16 0.98 13.18
C ILE A 44 7.66 1.52 14.53
N GLY A 45 8.98 1.59 14.62
CA GLY A 45 9.72 1.78 15.85
C GLY A 45 9.42 3.13 16.49
N LYS A 46 8.95 3.10 17.73
CA LYS A 46 9.01 4.18 18.75
C LYS A 46 8.40 5.55 18.39
N SER A 47 7.91 5.75 17.18
CA SER A 47 7.11 6.90 16.78
C SER A 47 5.64 6.54 16.92
N LEU A 48 4.86 7.37 17.61
CA LEU A 48 3.40 7.25 17.69
C LEU A 48 2.79 7.49 16.32
N ILE A 49 2.78 6.46 15.48
CA ILE A 49 2.00 6.44 14.25
C ILE A 49 0.59 6.00 14.65
N THR A 50 -0.40 6.82 14.30
CA THR A 50 -1.79 6.45 14.60
C THR A 50 -2.23 5.32 13.68
N ASP A 51 -3.21 4.52 14.11
CA ASP A 51 -3.79 3.49 13.25
C ASP A 51 -4.32 4.08 11.92
N GLY A 52 -4.81 5.32 11.95
CA GLY A 52 -5.26 6.04 10.76
C GLY A 52 -4.13 6.38 9.78
N ASP A 53 -2.97 6.81 10.27
CA ASP A 53 -1.80 7.07 9.43
C ASP A 53 -1.29 5.78 8.79
N HIS A 54 -1.34 4.67 9.53
CA HIS A 54 -0.93 3.37 9.01
C HIS A 54 -1.88 2.85 7.93
N GLU A 55 -3.20 3.01 8.11
CA GLU A 55 -4.18 2.66 7.09
C GLU A 55 -3.98 3.48 5.81
N GLN A 56 -3.81 4.80 5.94
CA GLN A 56 -3.52 5.67 4.80
C GLN A 56 -2.26 5.23 4.07
N PHE A 57 -1.20 4.90 4.81
CA PHE A 57 0.04 4.36 4.24
C PHE A 57 -0.18 3.09 3.43
N ILE A 58 -0.90 2.11 3.96
CA ILE A 58 -1.17 0.86 3.23
C ILE A 58 -1.99 1.11 1.96
N LYS A 59 -2.96 2.04 1.99
CA LYS A 59 -3.74 2.41 0.80
C LYS A 59 -2.87 2.99 -0.31
N LEU A 60 -1.99 3.94 0.03
CA LEU A 60 -1.12 4.59 -0.95
C LEU A 60 -0.04 3.63 -1.46
N LEU A 61 0.52 2.81 -0.57
CA LEU A 61 1.48 1.76 -0.92
C LEU A 61 0.87 0.76 -1.92
N PHE A 62 -0.39 0.37 -1.72
CA PHE A 62 -1.11 -0.47 -2.66
C PHE A 62 -1.23 0.16 -4.05
N LEU A 63 -1.67 1.41 -4.14
CA LEU A 63 -1.80 2.09 -5.43
C LEU A 63 -0.45 2.21 -6.16
N ALA A 64 0.62 2.48 -5.42
CA ALA A 64 1.97 2.57 -5.95
C ALA A 64 2.49 1.21 -6.48
N ASP A 65 2.22 0.13 -5.75
CA ASP A 65 2.58 -1.23 -6.15
C ASP A 65 1.82 -1.66 -7.40
N MET A 66 0.50 -1.43 -7.46
CA MET A 66 -0.32 -1.74 -8.62
C MET A 66 0.11 -0.95 -9.87
N ARG A 67 0.47 0.34 -9.71
CA ARG A 67 1.06 1.14 -10.82
C ARG A 67 2.39 0.60 -11.30
N THR A 68 3.20 0.05 -10.39
CA THR A 68 4.52 -0.50 -10.73
C THR A 68 4.40 -1.85 -11.42
N GLU A 69 3.52 -2.72 -10.91
CA GLU A 69 3.36 -4.09 -11.42
C GLU A 69 2.60 -4.13 -12.76
N TYR A 70 1.55 -3.33 -12.90
CA TYR A 70 0.63 -3.41 -14.05
C TYR A 70 0.74 -2.23 -15.02
N GLU A 71 1.49 -1.18 -14.67
CA GLU A 71 1.75 0.01 -15.50
C GLU A 71 0.48 0.53 -16.23
N SER A 72 0.49 0.50 -17.57
CA SER A 72 -0.59 1.01 -18.41
C SER A 72 -1.90 0.20 -18.32
N HIS A 73 -1.86 -1.03 -17.82
CA HIS A 73 -3.06 -1.84 -17.58
C HIS A 73 -3.84 -1.38 -16.34
N PHE A 74 -3.20 -0.65 -15.43
CA PHE A 74 -3.82 -0.11 -14.24
C PHE A 74 -4.27 1.34 -14.45
N PHE A 75 -5.55 1.51 -14.83
CA PHE A 75 -6.16 2.83 -15.13
C PHE A 75 -5.31 3.66 -16.12
N GLY A 76 -4.87 3.03 -17.20
CA GLY A 76 -4.06 3.69 -18.24
C GLY A 76 -2.69 4.18 -17.78
N GLY A 77 -2.20 3.72 -16.62
CA GLY A 77 -0.96 4.22 -16.01
C GLY A 77 -1.08 5.60 -15.39
N THR A 78 -2.32 6.10 -15.22
CA THR A 78 -2.60 7.46 -14.71
C THR A 78 -3.33 7.46 -13.38
N ALA A 79 -3.47 6.29 -12.75
CA ALA A 79 -4.10 6.16 -11.44
C ALA A 79 -3.45 7.13 -10.43
N PRO A 80 -4.21 8.03 -9.78
CA PRO A 80 -3.64 8.91 -8.78
C PRO A 80 -3.27 8.11 -7.52
N ILE A 81 -2.12 8.41 -6.91
CA ILE A 81 -1.75 7.92 -5.58
C ILE A 81 -2.46 8.81 -4.55
N ALA A 82 -3.72 8.49 -4.26
CA ALA A 82 -4.57 9.27 -3.35
C ALA A 82 -5.53 8.36 -2.58
N VAL A 83 -5.80 8.67 -1.31
CA VAL A 83 -6.68 7.87 -0.43
C VAL A 83 -8.10 7.85 -0.96
N GLU A 84 -8.59 8.96 -1.51
CA GLU A 84 -9.93 9.06 -2.07
C GLU A 84 -10.10 8.17 -3.31
N PHE A 85 -9.04 8.03 -4.10
CA PHE A 85 -9.02 7.11 -5.24
C PHE A 85 -9.04 5.67 -4.77
N PHE A 86 -8.26 5.34 -3.74
CA PHE A 86 -8.34 4.02 -3.10
C PHE A 86 -9.77 3.74 -2.61
N ASP A 87 -10.31 4.64 -1.80
CA ASP A 87 -11.61 4.48 -1.15
C ASP A 87 -12.76 4.44 -2.15
N LYS A 88 -12.57 4.93 -3.38
CA LYS A 88 -13.54 4.74 -4.46
C LYS A 88 -13.62 3.28 -4.91
N TRP A 89 -12.50 2.58 -5.03
CA TRP A 89 -12.43 1.31 -5.76
C TRP A 89 -12.11 0.08 -4.89
N TRP A 90 -11.55 0.26 -3.69
CA TRP A 90 -11.15 -0.83 -2.81
C TRP A 90 -11.66 -0.64 -1.38
N THR A 91 -11.65 -1.73 -0.61
CA THR A 91 -11.86 -1.73 0.83
C THR A 91 -10.61 -2.25 1.53
N LEU A 92 -10.30 -1.70 2.70
CA LEU A 92 -9.19 -2.12 3.55
C LEU A 92 -9.77 -2.75 4.82
N THR A 93 -9.35 -3.98 5.16
CA THR A 93 -9.72 -4.65 6.40
C THR A 93 -8.46 -4.99 7.19
N LYS A 94 -8.39 -4.52 8.44
CA LYS A 94 -7.31 -4.81 9.38
C LYS A 94 -7.61 -6.10 10.14
N SER A 95 -6.65 -7.02 10.22
CA SER A 95 -6.73 -8.22 11.07
C SER A 95 -5.43 -8.48 11.83
N ASP A 96 -5.49 -9.26 12.91
CA ASP A 96 -4.37 -9.46 13.85
C ASP A 96 -3.39 -10.58 13.43
N GLU A 97 -3.37 -10.95 12.15
CA GLU A 97 -2.54 -12.06 11.62
C GLU A 97 -1.31 -11.58 10.80
N PRO A 98 -0.18 -12.32 10.78
CA PRO A 98 1.12 -11.74 10.34
C PRO A 98 1.50 -11.88 8.84
N GLN A 99 2.49 -11.05 8.38
CA GLN A 99 3.62 -11.27 7.40
C GLN A 99 3.99 -10.32 6.18
N ASP A 100 4.66 -9.16 6.35
CA ASP A 100 5.59 -8.43 5.39
C ASP A 100 5.19 -7.31 4.33
N VAL A 101 5.61 -6.05 4.60
CA VAL A 101 5.32 -4.76 3.90
C VAL A 101 6.61 -4.13 3.35
N LYS A 102 7.76 -4.47 3.96
CA LYS A 102 9.08 -3.96 3.61
C LYS A 102 9.46 -4.28 2.16
N SER A 103 9.12 -5.50 1.72
CA SER A 103 9.39 -5.96 0.35
C SER A 103 8.72 -5.08 -0.71
N VAL A 104 7.56 -4.49 -0.41
CA VAL A 104 6.81 -3.64 -1.34
C VAL A 104 7.48 -2.28 -1.46
N VAL A 105 7.81 -1.67 -0.31
CA VAL A 105 8.53 -0.38 -0.26
C VAL A 105 9.84 -0.43 -1.04
N MET A 106 10.58 -1.55 -0.95
CA MET A 106 11.83 -1.75 -1.69
C MET A 106 11.66 -1.91 -3.20
N ARG A 107 10.49 -2.38 -3.66
CA ARG A 107 10.19 -2.59 -5.09
C ARG A 107 9.61 -1.36 -5.78
N LEU A 108 9.14 -0.36 -5.02
CA LEU A 108 8.58 0.86 -5.59
C LEU A 108 9.61 1.64 -6.42
N ARG A 109 9.14 2.16 -7.56
CA ARG A 109 9.89 3.14 -8.35
C ARG A 109 10.09 4.41 -7.53
N THR A 110 11.18 5.14 -7.79
CA THR A 110 11.48 6.38 -7.06
C THR A 110 10.36 7.39 -7.14
N VAL A 111 9.74 7.59 -8.31
CA VAL A 111 8.63 8.54 -8.47
C VAL A 111 7.43 8.17 -7.59
N ASP A 112 7.02 6.90 -7.62
CA ASP A 112 5.87 6.43 -6.84
C ASP A 112 6.17 6.46 -5.32
N PHE A 113 7.41 6.17 -4.92
CA PHE A 113 7.83 6.29 -3.52
C PHE A 113 7.80 7.74 -3.03
N GLU A 114 8.29 8.71 -3.81
CA GLU A 114 8.24 10.13 -3.44
C GLU A 114 6.79 10.66 -3.40
N GLU A 115 5.91 10.18 -4.29
CA GLU A 115 4.45 10.47 -4.23
C GLU A 115 3.83 9.94 -2.91
N VAL A 116 4.17 8.71 -2.50
CA VAL A 116 3.72 8.12 -1.23
C VAL A 116 4.24 8.94 -0.06
N VAL A 117 5.55 9.21 0.00
CA VAL A 117 6.19 9.98 1.08
C VAL A 117 5.62 11.40 1.19
N GLY A 118 5.40 12.09 0.06
CA GLY A 118 4.86 13.45 0.02
C GLY A 118 3.44 13.58 0.56
N SER A 119 2.73 12.46 0.76
CA SER A 119 1.37 12.42 1.28
C SER A 119 1.29 12.30 2.82
N PHE A 120 2.43 12.17 3.51
CA PHE A 120 2.47 11.96 4.97
C PHE A 120 3.16 13.09 5.75
N SER A 121 3.04 13.02 7.07
CA SER A 121 3.80 13.88 8.00
C SER A 121 5.29 13.57 7.97
N ASP A 122 6.12 14.55 8.32
CA ASP A 122 7.58 14.46 8.33
C ASP A 122 8.11 13.22 9.07
N ALA A 123 7.48 12.85 10.20
CA ALA A 123 7.89 11.70 11.00
C ALA A 123 7.66 10.35 10.31
N MET A 124 6.56 10.22 9.56
CA MET A 124 6.28 9.04 8.74
C MET A 124 7.20 9.02 7.52
N SER A 125 7.40 10.16 6.86
CA SER A 125 8.31 10.31 5.74
C SER A 125 9.74 9.87 6.09
N GLU A 126 10.26 10.31 7.23
CA GLU A 126 11.57 9.88 7.74
C GLU A 126 11.60 8.36 8.03
N HIS A 127 10.51 7.80 8.54
CA HIS A 127 10.41 6.36 8.76
C HIS A 127 10.43 5.56 7.43
N LEU A 128 9.72 6.02 6.41
CA LEU A 128 9.71 5.39 5.08
C LEU A 128 11.08 5.46 4.39
N HIS A 129 11.78 6.59 4.50
CA HIS A 129 13.16 6.69 4.02
C HIS A 129 14.11 5.75 4.75
N ARG A 130 13.95 5.57 6.07
CA ARG A 130 14.73 4.58 6.84
C ARG A 130 14.44 3.15 6.38
N LEU A 131 13.16 2.78 6.25
CA LEU A 131 12.77 1.46 5.74
C LEU A 131 13.37 1.14 4.37
N ARG A 132 13.45 2.14 3.47
CA ARG A 132 14.03 1.98 2.13
C ARG A 132 15.57 1.96 2.11
N SER A 133 16.23 2.52 3.13
CA SER A 133 17.70 2.64 3.20
C SER A 133 18.38 1.57 4.06
N ASP A 134 17.66 0.91 4.97
CA ASP A 134 18.21 -0.12 5.87
C ASP A 134 18.70 -1.39 5.16
N ASP A 135 18.45 -1.56 3.85
CA ASP A 135 19.02 -2.65 3.03
C ASP A 135 20.41 -2.32 2.44
N ALA A 136 20.89 -1.08 2.57
CA ALA A 136 22.18 -0.64 2.02
C ALA A 136 23.39 -0.93 2.93
N ARG A 137 23.19 -1.57 4.10
CA ARG A 137 24.30 -2.02 4.96
C ARG A 137 24.45 -3.54 4.89
N PRO A 138 25.49 -4.07 4.24
CA PRO A 138 25.83 -5.47 4.40
C PRO A 138 26.21 -5.70 5.88
N SER A 139 25.59 -6.71 6.49
CA SER A 139 26.06 -7.30 7.75
C SER A 139 27.30 -8.16 7.50
#